data_AF-A0A6N3CMC8-F1
#
_entry.id   AF-A0A6N3CMC8-F1
#
_cell.length_a   1.000
_cell.length_b   1.000
_cell.length_c   1.000
_cell.angle_alpha   90.00
_cell.angle_beta   90.00
_cell.angle_gamma   90.00
#
_symmetry.space_group_name_H-M   'P 1'
#
loop_
_entity.id
_entity.type
_entity.pdbx_description
1 polymer ?
#
loop_
_entity_poly.entity_id
_entity_poly.type
_entity_poly.pdbx_seq_one_letter_code
_entity_poly.pdbx_strand_id
1 'polypeptide(L)'
;MAYTFKTYLYNEKLSKEQNLIMDKLYKLRMSGMAEALEQQLLNPNSRLDSFEDRFSDIVNFEWSQRETKKFNRLLKQATLKYPAADLDSSLYEPERQLNTHVIEKLATCEWIDEPNNLLMTGGAGAGKTHVACALCVAAMHQMRTTKYIRANYLLQESEHAHRENNYYEYSNKMASYDLLVIDDFGLMDLNMDKCRDLFEIIESRDSRKATIIISQVPVAKWYLNYSVIIPMLMLVLAE
;
A
#
# COMPACT_ATOMS: atom_id res chain seq x y z
N MET A 1 5.55 -6.11 14.59
CA MET A 1 5.50 -5.02 15.60
C MET A 1 4.67 -5.50 16.75
N ALA A 2 5.25 -5.60 17.94
CA ALA A 2 4.51 -5.89 19.15
C ALA A 2 3.50 -4.76 19.39
N TYR A 3 2.23 -5.10 19.59
CA TYR A 3 1.25 -4.15 20.10
C TYR A 3 1.66 -3.82 21.54
N THR A 4 2.27 -2.65 21.77
CA THR A 4 2.50 -2.19 23.14
C THR A 4 1.13 -2.03 23.78
N PHE A 5 0.80 -2.91 24.72
CA PHE A 5 -0.48 -2.89 25.41
C PHE A 5 -0.56 -1.57 26.18
N LYS A 6 -1.52 -0.69 25.83
CA LYS A 6 -1.80 0.47 26.68
C LYS A 6 -2.41 -0.06 27.96
N THR A 7 -1.72 0.13 29.08
CA THR A 7 -2.25 -0.18 30.40
C THR A 7 -3.12 0.98 30.85
N TYR A 8 -4.32 0.67 31.33
CA TYR A 8 -5.19 1.68 31.93
C TYR A 8 -4.58 2.21 33.23
N LEU A 9 -4.61 3.53 33.41
CA LEU A 9 -4.28 4.20 34.66
C LEU A 9 -5.56 4.73 35.28
N TYR A 10 -5.78 4.45 36.56
CA TYR A 10 -6.96 4.88 37.29
C TYR A 10 -7.14 6.40 37.20
N ASN A 11 -8.37 6.85 36.93
CA ASN A 11 -8.71 8.27 36.85
C ASN A 11 -9.60 8.64 38.05
N GLU A 12 -9.06 9.48 38.93
CA GLU A 12 -9.73 9.95 40.16
C GLU A 12 -10.98 10.80 39.90
N LYS A 13 -11.11 11.37 38.70
CA LYS A 13 -12.30 12.14 38.30
C LYS A 13 -13.48 11.26 37.90
N LEU A 14 -13.25 9.95 37.72
CA LEU A 14 -14.27 8.98 37.35
C LEU A 14 -14.73 8.18 38.58
N SER A 15 -15.97 7.70 38.56
CA SER A 15 -16.49 6.78 39.57
C SER A 15 -15.76 5.43 39.51
N LYS A 16 -15.87 4.63 40.58
CA LYS A 16 -15.31 3.28 40.61
C LYS A 16 -15.85 2.39 39.48
N GLU A 17 -17.14 2.52 39.16
CA GLU A 17 -17.79 1.78 38.08
C GLU A 17 -17.28 2.21 36.71
N GLN A 18 -17.10 3.52 36.50
CA GLN A 18 -16.54 4.06 35.26
C GLN A 18 -15.10 3.59 35.06
N ASN A 19 -14.26 3.66 36.09
CA ASN A 19 -12.89 3.11 36.06
C ASN A 19 -12.87 1.61 35.69
N LEU A 20 -13.83 0.82 36.20
CA LEU A 20 -13.95 -0.60 35.86
C LEU A 20 -14.29 -0.83 34.38
N ILE A 21 -15.17 0.01 33.81
CA ILE A 21 -15.49 -0.03 32.38
C ILE A 21 -14.24 0.30 31.55
N MET A 22 -13.50 1.34 31.93
CA MET A 22 -12.26 1.73 31.26
C MET A 22 -11.23 0.60 31.25
N ASP A 23 -10.95 -0.01 32.41
CA ASP A 23 -10.03 -1.16 32.51
C ASP A 23 -10.46 -2.32 31.59
N LYS A 24 -11.76 -2.63 31.54
CA LYS A 24 -12.31 -3.65 30.62
C LYS A 24 -12.09 -3.28 29.15
N LEU A 25 -12.33 -2.03 28.75
CA LEU A 25 -12.11 -1.58 27.37
C LEU A 25 -10.64 -1.68 26.95
N TYR A 26 -9.70 -1.30 27.83
CA TYR A 26 -8.27 -1.49 27.58
C TYR A 26 -7.89 -2.98 27.46
N LYS A 27 -8.44 -3.85 28.32
CA LYS A 27 -8.25 -5.31 28.23
C LYS A 27 -8.80 -5.93 26.94
N LEU A 28 -9.91 -5.38 26.43
CA LEU A 28 -10.49 -5.73 25.12
C LEU A 28 -9.75 -5.11 23.93
N ARG A 29 -8.69 -4.33 24.17
CA ARG A 29 -7.93 -3.56 23.16
C ARG A 29 -8.77 -2.51 22.44
N MET A 30 -9.77 -1.94 23.11
CA MET A 30 -10.63 -0.85 22.64
C MET A 30 -10.21 0.48 23.29
N SER A 31 -8.93 0.83 23.17
CA SER A 31 -8.37 1.99 23.89
C SER A 31 -8.93 3.32 23.41
N GLY A 32 -9.25 3.45 22.13
CA GLY A 32 -9.92 4.62 21.58
C GLY A 32 -11.34 4.76 22.11
N MET A 33 -12.10 3.66 22.21
CA MET A 33 -13.43 3.73 22.86
C MET A 33 -13.32 4.20 24.31
N ALA A 34 -12.30 3.72 25.04
CA ALA A 34 -12.05 4.17 26.41
C ALA A 34 -11.75 5.68 26.45
N GLU A 35 -10.81 6.15 25.62
CA GLU A 35 -10.43 7.56 25.51
C GLU A 35 -11.65 8.47 25.18
N ALA A 36 -12.48 8.09 24.21
CA ALA A 36 -13.66 8.85 23.83
C ALA A 36 -14.76 8.84 24.91
N LEU A 37 -14.99 7.68 25.55
CA LEU A 37 -15.94 7.56 26.65
C LEU A 37 -15.51 8.44 27.83
N GLU A 38 -14.24 8.42 28.20
CA GLU A 38 -13.70 9.27 29.27
C GLU A 38 -13.91 10.75 28.97
N GLN A 39 -13.65 11.20 27.73
CA GLN A 39 -13.91 12.59 27.33
C GLN A 39 -15.39 12.96 27.48
N GLN A 40 -16.32 12.08 27.11
CA GLN A 40 -17.74 12.33 27.29
C GLN A 40 -18.16 12.34 28.77
N LEU A 41 -17.62 11.43 29.59
CA LEU A 41 -17.90 11.36 31.03
C LEU A 41 -17.41 12.61 31.78
N LEU A 42 -16.30 13.20 31.33
CA LEU A 42 -15.73 14.42 31.89
C LEU A 42 -16.37 15.71 31.34
N ASN A 43 -17.11 15.62 30.24
CA ASN A 43 -17.80 16.76 29.62
C ASN A 43 -19.24 16.89 30.18
N PRO A 44 -19.57 17.95 30.94
CA PRO A 44 -20.92 18.15 31.49
C PRO A 44 -22.00 18.30 30.42
N ASN A 45 -21.64 18.79 29.24
CA ASN A 45 -22.55 19.05 28.13
C ASN A 45 -22.79 17.83 27.23
N SER A 46 -22.08 16.72 27.44
CA SER A 46 -22.24 15.53 26.60
C SER A 46 -23.67 14.99 26.61
N ARG A 47 -24.41 15.18 27.70
CA ARG A 47 -25.81 14.73 27.82
C ARG A 47 -26.81 15.55 27.00
N LEU A 48 -26.37 16.62 26.33
CA LEU A 48 -27.21 17.37 25.38
C LEU A 48 -27.43 16.56 24.10
N ASP A 49 -26.48 15.70 23.74
CA ASP A 49 -26.59 14.79 22.60
C ASP A 49 -27.31 13.49 23.01
N SER A 50 -27.93 12.83 22.03
CA SER A 50 -28.62 11.56 22.27
C SER A 50 -27.64 10.47 22.72
N PHE A 51 -28.18 9.36 23.24
CA PHE A 51 -27.32 8.21 23.56
C PHE A 51 -26.70 7.63 22.28
N GLU A 52 -27.48 7.55 21.21
CA GLU A 52 -27.08 7.00 19.91
C GLU A 52 -25.94 7.80 19.29
N ASP A 53 -26.00 9.14 19.33
CA ASP A 53 -24.95 10.01 18.80
C ASP A 53 -23.65 9.83 19.59
N ARG A 54 -23.75 9.92 20.92
CA ARG A 54 -22.61 9.72 21.81
C ARG A 54 -21.95 8.36 21.64
N PHE A 55 -22.75 7.29 21.56
CA PHE A 55 -22.22 5.95 21.37
C PHE A 55 -21.58 5.80 19.98
N SER A 56 -22.18 6.40 18.94
CA SER A 56 -21.60 6.45 17.60
C SER A 56 -20.24 7.14 17.59
N ASP A 57 -20.09 8.27 18.28
CA ASP A 57 -18.80 8.98 18.39
C ASP A 57 -17.72 8.12 19.03
N ILE A 58 -18.05 7.39 20.09
CA ILE A 58 -17.12 6.48 20.78
C ILE A 58 -16.64 5.37 19.83
N VAL A 59 -17.58 4.76 19.10
CA VAL A 59 -17.28 3.68 18.15
C VAL A 59 -16.47 4.21 16.96
N ASN A 60 -16.87 5.35 16.40
CA ASN A 60 -16.20 5.99 15.26
C ASN A 60 -14.78 6.42 15.60
N PHE A 61 -14.54 6.88 16.84
CA PHE A 61 -13.20 7.24 17.29
C PHE A 61 -12.26 6.02 17.36
N GLU A 62 -12.72 4.90 17.91
CA GLU A 62 -11.95 3.64 17.90
C GLU A 62 -11.69 3.15 16.48
N TRP A 63 -12.73 3.15 15.64
CA TRP A 63 -12.66 2.71 14.25
C TRP A 63 -11.62 3.53 13.47
N SER A 64 -11.74 4.87 13.50
CA SER A 64 -10.84 5.80 12.81
C SER A 64 -9.39 5.65 13.27
N GLN A 65 -9.16 5.45 14.58
CA GLN A 65 -7.83 5.18 15.10
C GLN A 65 -7.24 3.87 14.57
N ARG A 66 -8.04 2.81 14.44
CA ARG A 66 -7.59 1.52 13.89
C ARG A 66 -7.27 1.63 12.40
N GLU A 67 -8.13 2.29 11.64
CA GLU A 67 -7.91 2.54 10.20
C GLU A 67 -6.62 3.33 9.99
N THR A 68 -6.44 4.44 10.71
CA THR A 68 -5.23 5.27 10.64
C THR A 68 -3.96 4.47 10.97
N LYS A 69 -4.00 3.64 12.03
CA LYS A 69 -2.86 2.78 12.40
C LYS A 69 -2.56 1.74 11.32
N LYS A 70 -3.60 1.12 10.73
CA LYS A 70 -3.45 0.14 9.65
C LYS A 70 -2.86 0.80 8.41
N PHE A 71 -3.40 1.94 7.98
CA PHE A 71 -2.89 2.72 6.86
C PHE A 71 -1.43 3.10 7.07
N ASN A 72 -1.06 3.69 8.21
CA ASN A 72 0.33 4.08 8.49
C ASN A 72 1.30 2.89 8.47
N ARG A 73 0.85 1.71 8.92
CA ARG A 73 1.63 0.48 8.81
C ARG A 73 1.83 0.07 7.35
N LEU A 74 0.78 0.10 6.54
CA LEU A 74 0.86 -0.21 5.11
C LEU A 74 1.80 0.77 4.39
N LEU A 75 1.63 2.07 4.62
CA LEU A 75 2.47 3.13 4.05
C LEU A 75 3.96 2.93 4.36
N LYS A 76 4.27 2.56 5.61
CA LYS A 76 5.65 2.23 6.01
C LYS A 76 6.18 0.96 5.32
N GLN A 77 5.34 -0.05 5.14
CA GLN A 77 5.72 -1.31 4.49
C GLN A 77 5.90 -1.16 2.97
N ALA A 78 5.17 -0.24 2.35
CA ALA A 78 5.16 -0.01 0.91
C ALA A 78 6.46 0.60 0.38
N THR A 79 7.25 1.27 1.24
CA THR A 79 8.53 1.91 0.87
C THR A 79 8.43 2.81 -0.36
N LEU A 80 7.34 3.58 -0.48
CA LEU A 80 7.11 4.48 -1.61
C LEU A 80 8.22 5.53 -1.75
N LYS A 81 8.64 5.82 -2.98
CA LYS A 81 9.56 6.93 -3.26
C LYS A 81 8.95 8.28 -2.90
N TYR A 82 7.64 8.43 -3.12
CA TYR A 82 6.86 9.62 -2.78
C TYR A 82 5.65 9.23 -1.91
N PRO A 83 5.80 9.14 -0.57
CA PRO A 83 4.73 8.71 0.32
C PRO A 83 3.54 9.69 0.40
N ALA A 84 3.77 10.95 0.06
CA ALA A 84 2.75 12.01 -0.01
C ALA A 84 2.21 12.22 -1.43
N ALA A 85 2.50 11.31 -2.36
CA ALA A 85 1.91 11.40 -3.70
C ALA A 85 0.41 11.15 -3.62
N ASP A 86 -0.33 12.01 -4.31
CA ASP A 86 -1.77 11.97 -4.43
C ASP A 86 -2.18 12.18 -5.89
N LEU A 87 -3.44 11.86 -6.19
CA LEU A 87 -4.02 12.14 -7.48
C LEU A 87 -4.56 13.58 -7.49
N ASP A 88 -3.67 14.56 -7.28
CA ASP A 88 -4.04 15.97 -7.17
C ASP A 88 -4.36 16.64 -8.51
N SER A 89 -4.80 17.91 -8.44
CA SER A 89 -5.13 18.72 -9.60
C SER A 89 -3.96 18.90 -10.59
N SER A 90 -2.70 18.74 -10.15
CA SER A 90 -1.53 18.90 -11.03
C SER A 90 -1.45 17.78 -12.09
N LEU A 91 -2.07 16.62 -11.82
CA LEU A 91 -2.17 15.52 -12.78
C LEU A 91 -3.17 15.78 -13.90
N TYR A 92 -4.11 16.70 -13.68
CA TYR A 92 -5.14 17.10 -14.64
C TYR A 92 -4.72 18.33 -15.47
N GLU A 93 -3.48 18.79 -15.33
CA GLU A 93 -2.91 19.85 -16.16
C GLU A 93 -2.94 19.45 -17.64
N PRO A 94 -3.56 20.25 -18.54
CA PRO A 94 -3.67 19.92 -19.96
C PRO A 94 -2.32 19.66 -20.65
N GLU A 95 -1.24 20.29 -20.16
CA GLU A 95 0.12 20.13 -20.68
C GLU A 95 0.66 18.70 -20.51
N ARG A 96 0.17 17.94 -19.52
CA ARG A 96 0.59 16.55 -19.30
C ARG A 96 -0.04 15.56 -20.27
N GLN A 97 -1.09 15.96 -20.98
CA GLN A 97 -1.81 15.14 -21.97
C GLN A 97 -2.25 13.77 -21.41
N LEU A 98 -2.50 13.70 -20.10
CA LEU A 98 -2.97 12.48 -19.46
C LEU A 98 -4.47 12.33 -19.69
N ASN A 99 -4.91 11.09 -19.95
CA ASN A 99 -6.32 10.79 -20.00
C ASN A 99 -6.88 10.75 -18.57
N THR A 100 -7.56 11.83 -18.19
CA THR A 100 -8.10 12.01 -16.83
C THR A 100 -9.10 10.92 -16.46
N HIS A 101 -9.93 10.50 -17.41
CA HIS A 101 -10.88 9.40 -17.22
C HIS A 101 -10.19 8.07 -16.90
N VAL A 102 -9.04 7.80 -17.53
CA VAL A 102 -8.23 6.62 -17.21
C VAL A 102 -7.66 6.74 -15.79
N ILE A 103 -7.14 7.90 -15.41
CA ILE A 103 -6.60 8.12 -14.05
C ILE A 103 -7.68 7.92 -12.99
N GLU A 104 -8.87 8.50 -13.18
CA GLU A 104 -10.00 8.35 -12.28
C GLU A 104 -10.44 6.88 -12.18
N LYS A 105 -10.51 6.17 -13.31
CA LYS A 105 -10.79 4.73 -13.31
C LYS A 105 -9.73 3.94 -12.54
N LEU A 106 -8.45 4.23 -12.74
CA LEU A 106 -7.36 3.57 -12.02
C LEU A 106 -7.38 3.89 -10.52
N ALA A 107 -7.84 5.08 -10.13
CA ALA A 107 -7.98 5.50 -8.74
C ALA A 107 -9.00 4.65 -7.96
N THR A 108 -10.01 4.10 -8.64
CA THR A 108 -10.98 3.17 -8.02
C THR A 108 -10.33 1.87 -7.54
N CYS A 109 -9.15 1.52 -8.07
CA CYS A 109 -8.42 0.28 -7.76
C CYS A 109 -9.19 -1.01 -8.09
N GLU A 110 -10.29 -0.96 -8.83
CA GLU A 110 -11.03 -2.15 -9.30
C GLU A 110 -10.15 -3.07 -10.17
N TRP A 111 -9.25 -2.47 -10.95
CA TRP A 111 -8.23 -3.17 -11.74
C TRP A 111 -7.18 -3.93 -10.89
N ILE A 112 -7.21 -3.80 -9.56
CA ILE A 112 -6.39 -4.63 -8.66
C ILE A 112 -7.13 -5.93 -8.32
N ASP A 113 -8.46 -5.90 -8.28
CA ASP A 113 -9.31 -7.08 -8.02
C ASP A 113 -9.44 -7.97 -9.25
N GLU A 114 -9.58 -7.35 -10.41
CA GLU A 114 -9.34 -7.98 -11.71
C GLU A 114 -7.84 -7.82 -11.96
N PRO A 115 -6.96 -8.80 -11.70
CA PRO A 115 -5.50 -8.62 -11.48
C PRO A 115 -4.72 -8.18 -12.74
N ASN A 116 -5.10 -7.04 -13.29
CA ASN A 116 -4.62 -6.45 -14.51
C ASN A 116 -3.28 -5.77 -14.21
N ASN A 117 -2.31 -5.97 -15.10
CA ASN A 117 -1.03 -5.30 -15.00
C ASN A 117 -1.09 -3.92 -15.67
N LEU A 118 -0.34 -2.95 -15.13
CA LEU A 118 -0.20 -1.63 -15.75
C LEU A 118 1.24 -1.40 -16.19
N LEU A 119 1.39 -1.04 -17.46
CA LEU A 119 2.67 -0.63 -18.02
C LEU A 119 2.69 0.89 -18.17
N MET A 120 3.55 1.55 -17.41
CA MET A 120 3.74 3.00 -17.45
C MET A 120 5.05 3.32 -18.16
N THR A 121 4.97 3.75 -19.41
CA THR A 121 6.15 4.13 -20.21
C THR A 121 6.15 5.60 -20.59
N GLY A 122 7.33 6.18 -20.81
CA GLY A 122 7.50 7.58 -21.19
C GLY A 122 8.85 8.16 -20.76
N GLY A 123 9.17 9.36 -21.23
CA GLY A 123 10.45 10.03 -20.93
C GLY A 123 10.73 10.24 -19.44
N ALA A 124 11.99 10.50 -19.09
CA ALA A 124 12.37 10.91 -17.74
C ALA A 124 11.64 12.20 -17.34
N GLY A 125 11.26 12.33 -16.07
CA GLY A 125 10.54 13.51 -15.57
C GLY A 125 9.03 13.58 -15.87
N ALA A 126 8.48 12.64 -16.65
CA ALA A 126 7.04 12.62 -17.01
C ALA A 126 6.08 12.22 -15.86
N GLY A 127 6.51 12.24 -14.60
CA GLY A 127 5.63 11.98 -13.44
C GLY A 127 5.21 10.51 -13.22
N LYS A 128 5.67 9.54 -14.02
CA LYS A 128 5.27 8.12 -13.92
C LYS A 128 5.38 7.54 -12.51
N THR A 129 6.53 7.72 -11.85
CA THR A 129 6.75 7.26 -10.48
C THR A 129 5.81 7.94 -9.48
N HIS A 130 5.47 9.21 -9.69
CA HIS A 130 4.55 9.94 -8.83
C HIS A 130 3.13 9.36 -8.94
N VAL A 131 2.64 9.16 -10.18
CA VAL A 131 1.33 8.54 -10.42
C VAL A 131 1.26 7.13 -9.83
N ALA A 132 2.28 6.30 -10.02
CA ALA A 132 2.30 4.97 -9.42
C ALA A 132 2.29 5.01 -7.88
N CYS A 133 3.01 5.96 -7.27
CA CYS A 133 2.96 6.16 -5.82
C CYS A 133 1.55 6.62 -5.37
N ALA A 134 0.90 7.51 -6.11
CA ALA A 134 -0.45 7.96 -5.81
C ALA A 134 -1.49 6.83 -5.93
N LEU A 135 -1.37 5.96 -6.93
CA LEU A 135 -2.18 4.73 -7.06
C LEU A 135 -1.94 3.77 -5.89
N CYS A 136 -0.69 3.62 -5.43
CA CYS A 136 -0.40 2.84 -4.22
C CYS A 136 -1.07 3.44 -2.99
N VAL A 137 -1.08 4.78 -2.84
CA VAL A 137 -1.77 5.46 -1.73
C VAL A 137 -3.26 5.22 -1.80
N ALA A 138 -3.89 5.35 -2.98
CA ALA A 138 -5.30 5.03 -3.19
C ALA A 138 -5.63 3.58 -2.81
N ALA A 139 -4.82 2.62 -3.25
CA ALA A 139 -4.97 1.21 -2.88
C ALA A 139 -4.83 0.97 -1.35
N MET A 140 -3.93 1.69 -0.68
CA MET A 140 -3.76 1.59 0.78
C MET A 140 -4.92 2.20 1.56
N HIS A 141 -5.60 3.23 1.04
CA HIS A 141 -6.85 3.72 1.62
C HIS A 141 -7.96 2.67 1.59
N GLN A 142 -7.94 1.78 0.58
CA GLN A 142 -8.79 0.59 0.51
C GLN A 142 -8.20 -0.62 1.26
N MET A 143 -7.22 -0.39 2.13
CA MET A 143 -6.61 -1.39 3.00
C MET A 143 -5.86 -2.53 2.29
N ARG A 144 -5.44 -2.30 1.04
CA ARG A 144 -4.62 -3.23 0.24
C ARG A 144 -3.15 -3.11 0.58
N THR A 145 -2.43 -4.21 0.50
CA THR A 145 -0.98 -4.26 0.68
C THR A 145 -0.26 -3.84 -0.60
N THR A 146 0.63 -2.87 -0.51
CA THR A 146 1.39 -2.38 -1.66
C THR A 146 2.89 -2.46 -1.40
N LYS A 147 3.69 -2.60 -2.45
CA LYS A 147 5.15 -2.55 -2.39
C LYS A 147 5.69 -1.80 -3.59
N TYR A 148 6.44 -0.74 -3.35
CA TYR A 148 7.26 -0.06 -4.35
C TYR A 148 8.71 -0.51 -4.20
N ILE A 149 9.33 -0.84 -5.33
CA ILE A 149 10.75 -1.18 -5.40
C ILE A 149 11.28 -0.80 -6.79
N ARG A 150 12.52 -0.30 -6.86
CA ARG A 150 13.19 -0.14 -8.16
C ARG A 150 13.71 -1.49 -8.61
N ALA A 151 13.68 -1.75 -9.91
CA ALA A 151 14.04 -3.05 -10.47
C ALA A 151 15.48 -3.46 -10.11
N ASN A 152 16.42 -2.52 -10.07
CA ASN A 152 17.79 -2.80 -9.62
C ASN A 152 17.87 -3.28 -8.15
N TYR A 153 17.08 -2.69 -7.24
CA TYR A 153 17.01 -3.11 -5.85
C TYR A 153 16.33 -4.46 -5.69
N LEU A 154 15.26 -4.72 -6.44
CA LEU A 154 14.60 -6.04 -6.45
C LEU A 154 15.59 -7.15 -6.82
N LEU A 155 16.42 -6.91 -7.84
CA LEU A 155 17.44 -7.87 -8.28
C LEU A 155 18.56 -8.03 -7.25
N GLN A 156 19.00 -6.95 -6.60
CA GLN A 156 19.98 -7.02 -5.51
C GLN A 156 19.45 -7.78 -4.29
N GLU A 157 18.18 -7.55 -3.92
CA GLU A 157 17.52 -8.28 -2.84
C GLU A 157 17.35 -9.77 -3.20
N SER A 158 17.03 -10.08 -4.46
CA SER A 158 16.94 -11.46 -4.98
C SER A 158 18.30 -12.16 -4.89
N GLU A 159 19.36 -11.52 -5.36
CA GLU A 159 20.73 -12.06 -5.29
C GLU A 159 21.17 -12.29 -3.84
N HIS A 160 20.88 -11.35 -2.94
CA HIS A 160 21.14 -11.52 -1.52
C HIS A 160 20.35 -12.70 -0.94
N ALA A 161 19.08 -12.85 -1.32
CA ALA A 161 18.23 -13.93 -0.84
C ALA A 161 18.71 -15.32 -1.29
N HIS A 162 19.25 -15.43 -2.51
CA HIS A 162 19.93 -16.64 -2.98
C HIS A 162 21.14 -16.99 -2.10
N ARG A 163 22.00 -16.01 -1.78
CA ARG A 163 23.17 -16.24 -0.92
C ARG A 163 22.80 -16.72 0.49
N GLU A 164 21.70 -16.21 1.03
CA GLU A 164 21.16 -16.58 2.35
C GLU A 164 20.28 -17.83 2.31
N ASN A 165 20.10 -18.48 1.16
CA ASN A 165 19.19 -19.61 0.94
C ASN A 165 17.73 -19.34 1.38
N ASN A 166 17.25 -18.10 1.21
CA ASN A 166 15.89 -17.67 1.56
C ASN A 166 15.13 -17.02 0.39
N TYR A 167 15.57 -17.31 -0.85
CA TYR A 167 14.97 -16.78 -2.07
C TYR A 167 13.49 -17.16 -2.20
N TYR A 168 13.12 -18.39 -1.83
CA TYR A 168 11.73 -18.84 -1.89
C TYR A 168 10.82 -17.98 -0.99
N GLU A 169 11.23 -17.67 0.23
CA GLU A 169 10.49 -16.78 1.14
C GLU A 169 10.43 -15.34 0.61
N TYR A 170 11.54 -14.86 0.03
CA TYR A 170 11.59 -13.54 -0.59
C TYR A 170 10.64 -13.41 -1.78
N SER A 171 10.69 -14.35 -2.71
CA SER A 171 9.84 -14.41 -3.90
C SER A 171 8.36 -14.47 -3.51
N ASN A 172 7.99 -15.36 -2.58
CA ASN A 172 6.62 -15.45 -2.06
C ASN A 172 6.16 -14.15 -1.39
N LYS A 173 7.04 -13.47 -0.65
CA LYS A 173 6.71 -12.18 -0.05
C LYS A 173 6.44 -11.12 -1.14
N MET A 174 7.28 -11.03 -2.16
CA MET A 174 7.05 -10.10 -3.29
C MET A 174 5.77 -10.44 -4.07
N ALA A 175 5.47 -11.72 -4.24
CA ALA A 175 4.24 -12.19 -4.89
C ALA A 175 2.98 -11.93 -4.04
N SER A 176 3.09 -11.87 -2.71
CA SER A 176 1.94 -11.74 -1.82
C SER A 176 1.28 -10.36 -1.79
N TYR A 177 1.99 -9.29 -2.17
CA TYR A 177 1.44 -7.93 -2.16
C TYR A 177 0.28 -7.80 -3.14
N ASP A 178 -0.81 -7.18 -2.71
CA ASP A 178 -1.97 -6.87 -3.57
C ASP A 178 -1.57 -6.04 -4.78
N LEU A 179 -0.62 -5.12 -4.59
CA LEU A 179 -0.03 -4.32 -5.65
C LEU A 179 1.50 -4.27 -5.52
N LEU A 180 2.23 -4.70 -6.54
CA LEU A 180 3.67 -4.56 -6.65
C LEU A 180 4.01 -3.54 -7.73
N VAL A 181 4.84 -2.55 -7.39
CA VAL A 181 5.36 -1.54 -8.33
C VAL A 181 6.84 -1.77 -8.53
N ILE A 182 7.23 -2.05 -9.77
CA ILE A 182 8.61 -2.22 -10.21
C ILE A 182 8.99 -0.99 -11.05
N ASP A 183 9.82 -0.12 -10.48
CA ASP A 183 10.23 1.14 -11.11
C ASP A 183 11.60 1.05 -11.80
N ASP A 184 11.87 1.96 -12.73
CA ASP A 184 13.12 2.04 -13.52
C ASP A 184 13.46 0.74 -14.27
N PHE A 185 12.44 0.01 -14.74
CA PHE A 185 12.63 -1.21 -15.50
C PHE A 185 13.33 -0.97 -16.85
N GLY A 186 14.26 -1.84 -17.21
CA GLY A 186 14.96 -1.81 -18.49
C GLY A 186 16.12 -0.81 -18.58
N LEU A 187 16.51 -0.19 -17.46
CA LEU A 187 17.67 0.72 -17.38
C LEU A 187 18.93 0.05 -16.83
N MET A 188 18.85 -1.23 -16.46
CA MET A 188 19.93 -2.01 -15.89
C MET A 188 20.33 -3.17 -16.82
N ASP A 189 21.57 -3.62 -16.64
CA ASP A 189 22.05 -4.85 -17.27
C ASP A 189 21.36 -6.06 -16.64
N LEU A 190 20.63 -6.78 -17.49
CA LEU A 190 19.95 -8.03 -17.14
C LEU A 190 20.73 -9.20 -17.72
N ASN A 191 21.34 -10.00 -16.84
CA ASN A 191 21.85 -11.31 -17.20
C ASN A 191 20.73 -12.37 -17.07
N MET A 192 21.04 -13.63 -17.41
CA MET A 192 20.05 -14.70 -17.41
C MET A 192 19.44 -14.96 -16.03
N ASP A 193 20.24 -14.90 -14.97
CA ASP A 193 19.77 -15.14 -13.59
C ASP A 193 18.83 -14.04 -13.12
N LYS A 194 19.18 -12.77 -13.33
CA LYS A 194 18.30 -11.61 -13.03
C LYS A 194 16.98 -11.67 -13.80
N CYS A 195 17.02 -12.08 -15.06
CA CYS A 195 15.82 -12.27 -15.86
C CYS A 195 14.94 -13.39 -15.28
N ARG A 196 15.55 -14.51 -14.85
CA ARG A 196 14.82 -15.62 -14.23
C ARG A 196 14.16 -15.18 -12.92
N ASP A 197 14.90 -14.50 -12.05
CA ASP A 197 14.37 -14.03 -10.76
C ASP A 197 13.15 -13.10 -10.95
N LEU A 198 13.25 -12.19 -11.91
CA LEU A 198 12.16 -11.28 -12.22
C LEU A 198 10.95 -12.03 -12.81
N PHE A 199 11.20 -12.99 -13.70
CA PHE A 199 10.17 -13.82 -14.30
C PHE A 199 9.42 -14.63 -13.24
N GLU A 200 10.13 -15.28 -12.31
CA GLU A 200 9.51 -16.09 -11.26
C GLU A 200 8.59 -15.26 -10.36
N ILE A 201 9.01 -14.03 -10.00
CA ILE A 201 8.17 -13.11 -9.21
C ILE A 201 6.92 -12.68 -10.01
N ILE A 202 7.06 -12.36 -11.29
CA ILE A 202 5.94 -11.89 -12.12
C ILE A 202 4.97 -13.04 -12.46
N GLU A 203 5.48 -14.22 -12.83
CA GLU A 203 4.69 -15.44 -13.06
C GLU A 203 3.91 -15.87 -11.80
N SER A 204 4.53 -15.75 -10.62
CA SER A 204 3.84 -16.03 -9.35
C SER A 204 2.67 -15.09 -9.06
N ARG A 205 2.64 -13.92 -9.70
CA ARG A 205 1.60 -12.90 -9.56
C ARG A 205 0.57 -12.94 -10.68
N ASP A 206 0.91 -13.59 -11.79
CA ASP A 206 0.06 -13.68 -12.97
C ASP A 206 -1.35 -14.20 -12.62
N SER A 207 -2.35 -13.53 -13.21
CA SER A 207 -3.78 -13.79 -13.00
C SER A 207 -4.23 -13.83 -11.53
N ARG A 208 -3.42 -13.30 -10.59
CA ARG A 208 -3.65 -13.37 -9.14
C ARG A 208 -3.49 -12.03 -8.43
N LYS A 209 -2.51 -11.23 -8.82
CA LYS A 209 -2.14 -9.96 -8.16
C LYS A 209 -1.66 -8.94 -9.20
N ALA A 210 -2.13 -7.71 -9.08
CA ALA A 210 -1.80 -6.66 -10.04
C ALA A 210 -0.36 -6.14 -9.88
N THR A 211 0.29 -5.84 -11.00
CA THR A 211 1.67 -5.32 -11.02
C THR A 211 1.74 -4.04 -11.86
N ILE A 212 2.40 -3.00 -11.36
CA ILE A 212 2.77 -1.82 -12.14
C ILE A 212 4.25 -1.96 -12.53
N ILE A 213 4.55 -1.86 -13.82
CA ILE A 213 5.92 -1.72 -14.30
C ILE A 213 6.11 -0.33 -14.90
N ILE A 214 7.13 0.36 -14.42
CA ILE A 214 7.51 1.69 -14.91
C ILE A 214 8.81 1.57 -15.67
N SER A 215 8.82 2.06 -16.91
CA SER A 215 10.02 2.07 -17.75
C SER A 215 10.16 3.37 -18.53
N GLN A 216 11.41 3.76 -18.79
CA GLN A 216 11.72 4.82 -19.75
C GLN A 216 11.91 4.27 -21.17
N VAL A 217 12.08 2.94 -21.29
CA VAL A 217 12.26 2.27 -22.57
C VAL A 217 10.87 1.94 -23.14
N PRO A 218 10.57 2.32 -24.40
CA PRO A 218 9.33 1.92 -25.05
C PRO A 218 9.20 0.39 -25.10
N VAL A 219 7.99 -0.13 -24.84
CA VAL A 219 7.70 -1.58 -24.81
C VAL A 219 8.21 -2.31 -26.06
N ALA A 220 8.04 -1.70 -27.24
CA ALA A 220 8.52 -2.27 -28.51
C ALA A 220 10.04 -2.55 -28.54
N LYS A 221 10.84 -1.85 -27.72
CA LYS A 221 12.29 -2.05 -27.62
C LYS A 221 12.70 -3.09 -26.57
N TRP A 222 11.77 -3.57 -25.74
CA TRP A 222 12.09 -4.56 -24.71
C TRP A 222 12.55 -5.88 -25.35
N TYR A 223 11.94 -6.28 -26.48
CA TYR A 223 12.34 -7.46 -27.26
C TYR A 223 13.75 -7.38 -27.85
N LEU A 224 14.18 -6.19 -28.24
CA LEU A 224 15.47 -5.99 -28.91
C LEU A 224 16.65 -6.04 -27.93
N ASN A 225 16.41 -5.63 -26.69
CA ASN A 225 17.46 -5.53 -25.68
C ASN A 225 17.66 -6.83 -24.88
N TYR A 226 16.70 -7.76 -24.90
CA TYR A 226 16.72 -8.90 -23.99
C TYR A 226 16.17 -10.18 -24.65
N SER A 227 17.05 -11.16 -24.85
CA SER A 227 16.95 -12.11 -25.97
C SER A 227 15.97 -13.27 -25.80
N VAL A 228 15.45 -13.58 -24.60
CA VAL A 228 14.62 -14.80 -24.42
C VAL A 228 13.53 -14.71 -23.33
N ILE A 229 13.81 -14.12 -22.16
CA ILE A 229 12.87 -14.16 -21.01
C ILE A 229 11.88 -12.99 -21.01
N ILE A 230 12.27 -11.84 -21.56
CA ILE A 230 11.40 -10.66 -21.65
C ILE A 230 10.18 -10.84 -22.55
N PRO A 231 10.24 -11.58 -23.68
CA PRO A 231 9.04 -11.97 -24.42
C PRO A 231 8.00 -12.70 -23.56
N MET A 232 8.45 -13.59 -22.68
CA MET A 232 7.58 -14.37 -21.79
C MET A 232 7.04 -13.49 -20.65
N LEU A 233 7.88 -12.60 -20.12
CA LEU A 233 7.48 -11.54 -19.19
C LEU A 233 6.40 -10.64 -19.80
N MET A 234 6.56 -10.27 -21.07
CA MET A 234 5.62 -9.41 -21.81
C MET A 234 4.30 -10.10 -22.11
N LEU A 235 4.29 -11.42 -22.31
CA LEU A 235 3.06 -12.19 -22.44
C LEU A 235 2.25 -12.10 -21.13
N VAL A 236 2.92 -12.37 -20.00
CA VAL A 236 2.32 -12.30 -18.66
C VAL A 236 1.86 -10.87 -18.28
N LEU A 237 2.51 -9.84 -18.82
CA LEU A 237 2.15 -8.45 -18.54
C LEU A 237 1.11 -7.86 -19.51
N ALA A 238 0.85 -8.52 -20.65
CA ALA A 238 -0.07 -8.05 -21.68
C ALA A 238 -1.47 -8.67 -21.59
N GLU A 239 -1.60 -9.76 -20.84
CA GLU A 239 -2.87 -10.37 -20.42
C GLU A 239 -3.44 -9.67 -19.18
#